data_AF-A0A3L6ZUK2-F1
#
_entry.id   AF-A0A3L6ZUK2-F1
#
_cell.length_a   1.000
_cell.length_b   1.000
_cell.length_c   1.000
_cell.angle_alpha   90.00
_cell.angle_beta   90.00
_cell.angle_gamma   90.00
#
_symmetry.space_group_name_H-M   'P 1'
#
loop_
_entity.id
_entity.type
_entity.pdbx_description
1 polymer ?
#
loop_
_entity_poly.entity_id
_entity_poly.type
_entity_poly.pdbx_seq_one_letter_code
_entity_poly.pdbx_strand_id
1 'polypeptide(L)'
;MSAAISPRPRHVAAADGALRLTGPLTVRAPERLDWAAADVAAFAQATAGVELRWVDGDGDGDGEPDVVLELVDGGDPSLGPAASGVEPRADASADERSVVVVAPAGARILAAHAEGLFRGLTTLLQLRLAHGEEGIPAQTVTDGPVYRWRGLSFDAVRCWYEIEVLERLVDLLAWHKLSVLHLHLSDVQAWRLPIPGWPRLTEGGAHYGTAQVEALIDYAARRFVTVVLEIDMPGHTHCAVAAYPELSGGRTAVHPFASFLDPDAEPVRALRRDVVAELVRLSPGPFVHVGGDEAFGMPGELYRRFVADAIAEVHAAGRRVIGWQETTRSAALTPDDAVQLWISPGDGVDAEAMKATTPAEFHPLVELVAESFLEAPGDVGRAAESAVPLIVSPTAPLYLDRKYAEASIVPEQNDRLARLGFPNYEPAPSTALCGWDPAVQKDVVAAGAVVAGVEAAIWAETIDDVAGLSLLLLPRLALVADIAWGSPADGGVEHAGRFDTHARVWSALGFGDYFRSVLFFSPEP
;
A
#
# COMPACT_ATOMS: atom_id res chain seq x y z
N MET A 1 -2.05 27.26 2.27
CA MET A 1 -2.80 26.74 1.12
C MET A 1 -2.42 25.30 0.77
N SER A 2 -1.15 24.94 0.49
CA SER A 2 -0.81 23.54 0.16
C SER A 2 -0.82 22.55 1.35
N ALA A 3 -0.71 23.03 2.59
CA ALA A 3 -0.74 22.17 3.79
C ALA A 3 -2.07 21.44 4.01
N ALA A 4 -3.15 21.90 3.37
CA ALA A 4 -4.49 21.32 3.48
C ALA A 4 -4.70 20.08 2.60
N ILE A 5 -3.78 19.81 1.66
CA ILE A 5 -3.92 18.74 0.67
C ILE A 5 -2.83 17.70 0.91
N SER A 6 -3.23 16.43 1.01
CA SER A 6 -2.34 15.26 1.12
C SER A 6 -2.81 14.18 0.13
N PRO A 7 -1.97 13.72 -0.80
CA PRO A 7 -0.62 14.19 -1.08
C PRO A 7 -0.58 15.65 -1.50
N ARG A 8 0.53 16.36 -1.24
CA ARG A 8 0.69 17.73 -1.76
C ARG A 8 0.53 17.71 -3.29
N PRO A 9 -0.19 18.65 -3.88
CA PRO A 9 -0.37 18.68 -5.32
C PRO A 9 0.87 19.22 -6.03
N ARG A 10 1.02 18.88 -7.32
CA ARG A 10 2.14 19.36 -8.14
C ARG A 10 2.16 20.88 -8.30
N HIS A 11 1.01 21.50 -8.53
CA HIS A 11 0.91 22.94 -8.75
C HIS A 11 -0.39 23.51 -8.19
N VAL A 12 -0.29 24.67 -7.53
CA VAL A 12 -1.42 25.45 -7.04
C VAL A 12 -1.26 26.90 -7.48
N ALA A 13 -2.22 27.43 -8.23
CA ALA A 13 -2.32 28.83 -8.58
C ALA A 13 -3.47 29.48 -7.81
N ALA A 14 -3.16 30.47 -6.97
CA ALA A 14 -4.17 31.24 -6.24
C ALA A 14 -4.93 32.20 -7.18
N ALA A 15 -6.19 32.45 -6.85
CA ALA A 15 -7.04 33.45 -7.48
C ALA A 15 -7.83 34.23 -6.40
N ASP A 16 -8.46 35.33 -6.81
CA ASP A 16 -9.21 36.17 -5.88
C ASP A 16 -10.61 35.60 -5.57
N GLY A 17 -10.98 35.68 -4.30
CA GLY A 17 -12.30 35.26 -3.79
C GLY A 17 -12.28 33.89 -3.12
N ALA A 18 -13.47 33.42 -2.76
CA ALA A 18 -13.64 32.12 -2.10
C ALA A 18 -15.01 31.52 -2.45
N LEU A 19 -15.04 30.19 -2.59
CA LEU A 19 -16.23 29.38 -2.74
C LEU A 19 -16.77 29.01 -1.35
N ARG A 20 -18.00 29.40 -1.04
CA ARG A 20 -18.65 29.07 0.23
C ARG A 20 -19.66 27.95 0.03
N LEU A 21 -19.37 26.78 0.59
CA LEU A 21 -20.22 25.59 0.49
C LEU A 21 -20.80 25.25 1.86
N THR A 22 -22.10 25.51 2.04
CA THR A 22 -22.84 25.15 3.25
C THR A 22 -23.86 24.04 2.93
N GLY A 23 -23.81 22.94 3.68
CA GLY A 23 -24.73 21.81 3.46
C GLY A 23 -24.31 20.82 2.36
N PRO A 24 -25.26 20.05 1.81
CA PRO A 24 -25.00 19.04 0.78
C PRO A 24 -24.38 19.65 -0.48
N LEU A 25 -23.44 18.94 -1.10
CA LEU A 25 -22.78 19.37 -2.33
C LEU A 25 -23.55 18.87 -3.54
N THR A 26 -24.03 19.76 -4.39
CA THR A 26 -24.63 19.39 -5.68
C THR A 26 -23.53 19.15 -6.71
N VAL A 27 -23.54 17.96 -7.33
CA VAL A 27 -22.49 17.53 -8.26
C VAL A 27 -23.12 17.10 -9.57
N ARG A 28 -22.65 17.68 -10.67
CA ARG A 28 -23.00 17.24 -12.02
C ARG A 28 -21.86 16.44 -12.61
N ALA A 29 -22.17 15.24 -13.10
CA ALA A 29 -21.24 14.35 -13.77
C ALA A 29 -21.60 14.16 -15.25
N PRO A 30 -20.63 13.89 -16.12
CA PRO A 30 -20.87 13.49 -17.50
C PRO A 30 -21.75 12.24 -17.58
N GLU A 31 -22.68 12.20 -18.55
CA GLU A 31 -23.56 11.05 -18.80
C GLU A 31 -22.81 9.72 -19.08
N ARG A 32 -21.53 9.81 -19.45
CA ARG A 32 -20.68 8.65 -19.85
C ARG A 32 -19.84 8.07 -18.73
N LEU A 33 -20.03 8.48 -17.48
CA LEU A 33 -19.27 7.95 -16.36
C LEU A 33 -19.93 6.70 -15.79
N ASP A 34 -19.34 5.54 -16.09
CA ASP A 34 -19.67 4.23 -15.49
C ASP A 34 -19.02 4.05 -14.10
N TRP A 35 -19.00 5.13 -13.31
CA TRP A 35 -18.54 5.10 -11.92
C TRP A 35 -19.75 5.06 -10.98
N ALA A 36 -19.60 4.36 -9.86
CA ALA A 36 -20.71 4.20 -8.93
C ALA A 36 -20.87 5.48 -8.09
N ALA A 37 -21.71 6.41 -8.57
CA ALA A 37 -22.06 7.67 -7.89
C ALA A 37 -22.46 7.49 -6.41
N ALA A 38 -23.11 6.37 -6.08
CA ALA A 38 -23.45 6.01 -4.70
C ALA A 38 -22.20 5.71 -3.84
N ASP A 39 -21.21 5.01 -4.37
CA ASP A 39 -19.96 4.71 -3.66
C ASP A 39 -19.13 5.96 -3.41
N VAL A 40 -19.10 6.88 -4.37
CA VAL A 40 -18.43 8.18 -4.22
C VAL A 40 -19.10 9.02 -3.15
N ALA A 41 -20.44 9.01 -3.11
CA ALA A 41 -21.21 9.68 -2.05
C ALA A 41 -20.95 9.03 -0.69
N ALA A 42 -20.90 7.70 -0.60
CA ALA A 42 -20.57 6.98 0.62
C ALA A 42 -19.14 7.30 1.10
N PHE A 43 -18.17 7.36 0.18
CA PHE A 43 -16.80 7.75 0.46
C PHE A 43 -16.71 9.19 1.00
N ALA A 44 -17.37 10.16 0.35
CA ALA A 44 -17.41 11.54 0.80
C ALA A 44 -18.07 11.71 2.17
N GLN A 45 -19.12 10.92 2.44
CA GLN A 45 -19.79 10.89 3.74
C GLN A 45 -18.89 10.29 4.83
N ALA A 46 -18.24 9.16 4.56
CA ALA A 46 -17.39 8.45 5.52
C ALA A 46 -16.11 9.24 5.85
N THR A 47 -15.52 9.93 4.87
CA THR A 47 -14.25 10.64 5.05
C THR A 47 -14.44 12.08 5.51
N ALA A 48 -15.31 12.83 4.84
CA ALA A 48 -15.44 14.27 5.04
C ALA A 48 -16.76 14.68 5.70
N GLY A 49 -17.68 13.73 5.97
CA GLY A 49 -19.01 14.04 6.48
C GLY A 49 -19.85 14.86 5.48
N VAL A 50 -19.53 14.77 4.19
CA VAL A 50 -20.15 15.55 3.12
C VAL A 50 -21.18 14.70 2.38
N GLU A 51 -22.44 15.11 2.41
CA GLU A 51 -23.50 14.57 1.57
C GLU A 51 -23.31 15.07 0.13
N LEU A 52 -23.21 14.16 -0.84
CA LEU A 52 -23.21 14.48 -2.27
C LEU A 52 -24.60 14.25 -2.87
N ARG A 53 -25.07 15.21 -3.66
CA ARG A 53 -26.33 15.12 -4.43
C ARG A 53 -26.04 15.24 -5.91
N TRP A 54 -26.27 14.15 -6.63
CA TRP A 54 -26.07 14.10 -8.08
C TRP A 54 -27.23 14.80 -8.80
N VAL A 55 -26.91 15.63 -9.80
CA VAL A 55 -27.89 16.32 -10.64
C VAL A 55 -27.71 15.94 -12.11
N ASP A 56 -28.81 15.68 -12.82
CA ASP A 56 -28.85 15.21 -14.22
C ASP A 56 -28.99 16.38 -15.22
N GLY A 57 -28.22 16.37 -16.31
CA GLY A 57 -28.47 17.16 -17.54
C GLY A 57 -28.43 18.70 -17.42
N ASP A 58 -28.46 19.40 -18.57
CA ASP A 58 -28.49 20.88 -18.68
C ASP A 58 -29.91 21.48 -18.52
N GLY A 59 -30.85 20.76 -17.87
CA GLY A 59 -32.28 21.08 -17.93
C GLY A 59 -32.82 21.95 -16.80
N ASP A 60 -33.04 23.24 -17.09
CA ASP A 60 -34.10 24.19 -16.68
C ASP A 60 -34.74 24.18 -15.25
N GLY A 61 -34.22 23.44 -14.28
CA GLY A 61 -34.72 23.42 -12.90
C GLY A 61 -33.62 23.51 -11.84
N ASP A 62 -33.57 24.66 -11.17
CA ASP A 62 -32.84 24.97 -9.93
C ASP A 62 -31.29 25.00 -9.96
N GLY A 63 -30.74 26.15 -10.40
CA GLY A 63 -29.39 26.62 -10.04
C GLY A 63 -28.21 25.95 -10.76
N GLU A 64 -27.09 26.67 -10.90
CA GLU A 64 -25.82 26.04 -11.29
C GLU A 64 -25.34 25.10 -10.16
N PRO A 65 -24.87 23.87 -10.46
CA PRO A 65 -24.38 22.96 -9.43
C PRO A 65 -23.11 23.50 -8.76
N ASP A 66 -22.90 23.13 -7.50
CA ASP A 66 -21.70 23.51 -6.76
C ASP A 66 -20.42 22.97 -7.41
N VAL A 67 -20.51 21.78 -8.01
CA VAL A 67 -19.38 21.10 -8.67
C VAL A 67 -19.79 20.54 -10.03
N VAL A 68 -18.99 20.83 -11.04
CA VAL A 68 -19.09 20.20 -12.36
C VAL A 68 -17.88 19.32 -12.61
N LEU A 69 -18.10 18.05 -12.93
CA LEU A 69 -17.06 17.12 -13.38
C LEU A 69 -17.03 17.13 -14.92
N GLU A 70 -15.85 17.05 -15.52
CA GLU A 70 -15.68 17.12 -16.98
C GLU A 70 -14.60 16.14 -17.45
N LEU A 71 -14.95 15.26 -18.39
CA LEU A 71 -13.96 14.42 -19.07
C LEU A 71 -13.29 15.23 -20.19
N VAL A 72 -11.95 15.21 -20.21
CA VAL A 72 -11.11 15.85 -21.23
C VAL A 72 -10.27 14.81 -21.97
N ASP A 73 -9.59 15.23 -23.04
CA ASP A 73 -8.67 14.35 -23.77
C ASP A 73 -7.42 14.04 -22.92
N GLY A 74 -6.92 12.80 -22.94
CA GLY A 74 -5.71 12.41 -22.19
C GLY A 74 -4.44 13.13 -22.64
N GLY A 75 -4.41 13.66 -23.86
CA GLY A 75 -3.34 14.50 -24.37
C GLY A 75 -3.45 15.97 -23.98
N ASP A 76 -4.46 16.38 -23.19
CA ASP A 76 -4.62 17.76 -22.77
C ASP A 76 -3.40 18.23 -21.94
N PRO A 77 -2.69 19.27 -22.39
CA PRO A 77 -1.47 19.74 -21.72
C PRO A 77 -1.73 20.30 -20.32
N SER A 78 -2.97 20.67 -19.99
CA SER A 78 -3.35 21.18 -18.67
C SER A 78 -3.30 20.12 -17.57
N LEU A 79 -3.37 18.83 -17.92
CA LEU A 79 -3.27 17.71 -16.96
C LEU A 79 -1.84 17.50 -16.43
N GLY A 80 -0.82 18.10 -17.07
CA GLY A 80 0.58 17.88 -16.73
C GLY A 80 1.10 16.48 -17.11
N PRO A 81 2.30 16.09 -16.67
CA PRO A 81 2.95 14.85 -17.12
C PRO A 81 2.27 13.59 -16.58
N ALA A 82 2.22 12.53 -17.39
CA ALA A 82 1.73 11.22 -16.97
C ALA A 82 2.64 10.56 -15.92
N ALA A 83 2.07 9.68 -15.12
CA ALA A 83 2.80 8.88 -14.15
C ALA A 83 3.67 7.80 -14.83
N SER A 84 4.83 7.52 -14.24
CA SER A 84 5.75 6.45 -14.63
C SER A 84 5.53 5.17 -13.80
N GLY A 85 6.22 4.10 -14.17
CA GLY A 85 6.21 2.84 -13.43
C GLY A 85 5.16 1.84 -13.94
N VAL A 86 4.86 0.85 -13.10
CA VAL A 86 3.99 -0.29 -13.45
C VAL A 86 2.55 0.05 -13.14
N GLU A 87 1.65 -0.33 -14.06
CA GLU A 87 0.21 -0.16 -13.92
C GLU A 87 -0.39 -1.28 -13.05
N PRO A 88 -0.83 -1.01 -11.80
CA PRO A 88 -1.47 -2.04 -10.97
C PRO A 88 -2.85 -2.47 -11.49
N ARG A 89 -3.54 -1.64 -12.28
CA ARG A 89 -4.90 -1.90 -12.76
C ARG A 89 -4.89 -2.75 -14.02
N ALA A 90 -6.00 -3.43 -14.29
CA ALA A 90 -6.21 -4.12 -15.56
C ALA A 90 -6.54 -3.15 -16.72
N ASP A 91 -7.13 -1.99 -16.40
CA ASP A 91 -7.46 -0.96 -17.38
C ASP A 91 -6.23 -0.15 -17.78
N ALA A 92 -5.74 -0.38 -19.01
CA ALA A 92 -4.59 0.32 -19.57
C ALA A 92 -4.88 1.81 -19.88
N SER A 93 -6.15 2.23 -19.89
CA SER A 93 -6.55 3.63 -20.09
C SER A 93 -6.63 4.44 -18.79
N ALA A 94 -6.38 3.81 -17.63
CA ALA A 94 -6.42 4.46 -16.34
C ALA A 94 -5.52 5.70 -16.29
N ASP A 95 -6.11 6.82 -15.85
CA ASP A 95 -5.45 8.10 -15.67
C ASP A 95 -5.93 8.78 -14.39
N GLU A 96 -4.98 9.24 -13.58
CA GLU A 96 -5.23 9.81 -12.26
C GLU A 96 -5.07 11.33 -12.23
N ARG A 97 -4.64 11.92 -13.35
CA ARG A 97 -4.39 13.35 -13.45
C ARG A 97 -5.71 14.11 -13.39
N SER A 98 -5.68 15.25 -12.72
CA SER A 98 -6.85 16.11 -12.60
C SER A 98 -6.47 17.59 -12.50
N VAL A 99 -7.42 18.43 -12.88
CA VAL A 99 -7.38 19.88 -12.65
C VAL A 99 -8.62 20.26 -11.84
N VAL A 100 -8.43 20.81 -10.65
CA VAL A 100 -9.48 21.30 -9.77
C VAL A 100 -9.47 22.83 -9.79
N VAL A 101 -10.49 23.43 -10.39
CA VAL A 101 -10.68 24.88 -10.43
C VAL A 101 -11.75 25.25 -9.40
N VAL A 102 -11.37 26.00 -8.38
CA VAL A 102 -12.27 26.58 -7.38
C VAL A 102 -12.45 28.07 -7.69
N ALA A 103 -13.69 28.51 -7.86
CA ALA A 103 -14.06 29.91 -8.07
C ALA A 103 -15.24 30.29 -7.16
N PRO A 104 -15.50 31.59 -6.92
CA PRO A 104 -16.62 32.00 -6.05
C PRO A 104 -17.99 31.48 -6.47
N ALA A 105 -18.18 31.20 -7.77
CA ALA A 105 -19.44 30.69 -8.33
C ALA A 105 -19.59 29.17 -8.23
N GLY A 106 -18.52 28.42 -8.02
CA GLY A 106 -18.53 26.95 -8.00
C GLY A 106 -17.16 26.34 -8.28
N ALA A 107 -17.11 25.01 -8.29
CA ALA A 107 -15.91 24.26 -8.62
C ALA A 107 -16.07 23.46 -9.93
N ARG A 108 -14.97 23.30 -10.67
CA ARG A 108 -14.89 22.44 -11.85
C ARG A 108 -13.73 21.47 -11.70
N ILE A 109 -13.95 20.20 -12.03
CA ILE A 109 -12.93 19.16 -11.96
C ILE A 109 -12.81 18.52 -13.34
N LEU A 110 -11.62 18.62 -13.93
CA LEU A 110 -11.32 18.09 -15.25
C LEU A 110 -10.36 16.91 -15.14
N ALA A 111 -10.62 15.82 -15.84
CA ALA A 111 -9.71 14.67 -15.92
C ALA A 111 -9.93 13.85 -17.20
N ALA A 112 -8.96 13.03 -17.58
CA ALA A 112 -9.08 12.15 -18.74
C ALA A 112 -9.85 10.84 -18.47
N HIS A 113 -10.02 10.50 -17.19
CA HIS A 113 -10.60 9.23 -16.74
C HIS A 113 -11.40 9.43 -15.44
N ALA A 114 -12.32 8.50 -15.16
CA ALA A 114 -13.15 8.53 -13.95
C ALA A 114 -12.32 8.60 -12.65
N GLU A 115 -11.18 7.92 -12.64
CA GLU A 115 -10.25 7.94 -11.52
C GLU A 115 -9.70 9.34 -11.26
N GLY A 116 -9.22 10.04 -12.28
CA GLY A 116 -8.76 11.42 -12.13
C GLY A 116 -9.87 12.34 -11.59
N LEU A 117 -11.13 12.16 -12.01
CA LEU A 117 -12.26 12.89 -11.42
C LEU A 117 -12.44 12.58 -9.93
N PHE A 118 -12.32 11.31 -9.54
CA PHE A 118 -12.37 10.89 -8.13
C PHE A 118 -11.21 11.47 -7.31
N ARG A 119 -9.98 11.47 -7.84
CA ARG A 119 -8.80 12.09 -7.19
C ARG A 119 -8.99 13.61 -7.03
N GLY A 120 -9.52 14.28 -8.05
CA GLY A 120 -9.84 15.71 -8.02
C GLY A 120 -10.95 16.05 -7.01
N LEU A 121 -12.01 15.23 -6.94
CA LEU A 121 -13.07 15.39 -5.94
C LEU A 121 -12.55 15.20 -4.53
N THR A 122 -11.65 14.21 -4.31
CA THR A 122 -10.97 14.01 -3.03
C THR A 122 -10.17 15.25 -2.61
N THR A 123 -9.45 15.89 -3.54
CA THR A 123 -8.78 17.18 -3.30
C THR A 123 -9.77 18.29 -2.90
N LEU A 124 -10.93 18.38 -3.56
CA LEU A 124 -11.96 19.36 -3.19
C LEU A 124 -12.52 19.11 -1.77
N LEU A 125 -12.74 17.84 -1.39
CA LEU A 125 -13.18 17.47 -0.04
C LEU A 125 -12.13 17.83 1.02
N GLN A 126 -10.84 17.60 0.75
CA GLN A 126 -9.75 18.02 1.63
C GLN A 126 -9.73 19.54 1.85
N LEU A 127 -9.85 20.30 0.76
CA LEU A 127 -9.94 21.77 0.82
C LEU A 127 -11.16 22.23 1.62
N ARG A 128 -12.31 21.60 1.42
CA ARG A 128 -13.53 21.91 2.18
C ARG A 128 -13.35 21.67 3.68
N LEU A 129 -12.76 20.54 4.06
CA LEU A 129 -12.50 20.22 5.47
C LEU A 129 -11.53 21.21 6.13
N ALA A 130 -10.50 21.63 5.41
CA ALA A 130 -9.49 22.54 5.93
C ALA A 130 -10.02 23.97 6.15
N HIS A 131 -10.92 24.44 5.29
CA HIS A 131 -11.42 25.81 5.32
C HIS A 131 -12.78 25.98 6.01
N GLY A 132 -13.59 24.92 6.11
CA GLY A 132 -14.87 24.95 6.82
C GLY A 132 -15.79 26.09 6.36
N GLU A 133 -16.35 26.82 7.33
CA GLU A 133 -17.31 27.92 7.08
C GLU A 133 -16.67 29.18 6.45
N GLU A 134 -15.34 29.33 6.52
CA GLU A 134 -14.65 30.47 5.92
C GLU A 134 -14.73 30.45 4.38
N GLY A 135 -14.93 29.26 3.81
CA GLY A 135 -15.00 29.01 2.39
C GLY A 135 -13.63 28.66 1.79
N ILE A 136 -13.65 27.89 0.71
CA ILE A 136 -12.45 27.43 0.01
C ILE A 136 -11.90 28.61 -0.82
N PRO A 137 -10.65 29.05 -0.63
CA PRO A 137 -10.04 30.08 -1.46
C PRO A 137 -10.09 29.72 -2.94
N ALA A 138 -10.37 30.71 -3.79
CA ALA A 138 -10.34 30.52 -5.23
C ALA A 138 -8.92 30.15 -5.67
N GLN A 139 -8.80 29.04 -6.42
CA GLN A 139 -7.51 28.50 -6.83
C GLN A 139 -7.68 27.48 -7.95
N THR A 140 -6.61 27.23 -8.68
CA THR A 140 -6.49 26.09 -9.60
C THR A 140 -5.42 25.14 -9.09
N VAL A 141 -5.79 23.88 -8.89
CA VAL A 141 -4.89 22.79 -8.51
C VAL A 141 -4.72 21.89 -9.72
N THR A 142 -3.50 21.78 -10.25
CA THR A 142 -3.14 20.81 -11.30
C THR A 142 -2.37 19.70 -10.64
N ASP A 143 -2.84 18.46 -10.78
CA ASP A 143 -2.37 17.35 -9.97
C ASP A 143 -2.30 16.01 -10.69
N GLY A 144 -1.45 15.12 -10.19
CA GLY A 144 -1.28 13.76 -10.66
C GLY A 144 -0.04 13.09 -10.03
N PRO A 145 -0.02 11.75 -9.92
CA PRO A 145 1.07 11.05 -9.27
C PRO A 145 2.33 10.98 -10.14
N VAL A 146 3.51 10.94 -9.53
CA VAL A 146 4.75 10.57 -10.24
C VAL A 146 4.80 9.07 -10.54
N TYR A 147 4.44 8.21 -9.58
CA TYR A 147 4.44 6.76 -9.76
C TYR A 147 3.03 6.19 -9.88
N ARG A 148 2.83 5.23 -10.79
CA ARG A 148 1.57 4.48 -10.94
C ARG A 148 1.31 3.53 -9.78
N TRP A 149 2.35 2.83 -9.33
CA TRP A 149 2.29 1.93 -8.18
C TRP A 149 2.54 2.70 -6.86
N ARG A 150 1.52 2.73 -5.99
CA ARG A 150 1.58 3.42 -4.70
C ARG A 150 0.83 2.59 -3.66
N GLY A 151 1.56 1.73 -2.97
CA GLY A 151 0.97 0.63 -2.20
C GLY A 151 1.16 0.70 -0.69
N LEU A 152 0.34 -0.11 -0.02
CA LEU A 152 0.52 -0.54 1.36
C LEU A 152 0.43 -2.08 1.42
N SER A 153 1.52 -2.77 1.76
CA SER A 153 1.50 -4.16 2.22
C SER A 153 0.96 -4.20 3.65
N PHE A 154 -0.11 -4.96 3.87
CA PHE A 154 -0.79 -5.09 5.14
C PHE A 154 -0.77 -6.55 5.60
N ASP A 155 -0.21 -6.77 6.79
CA ASP A 155 -0.16 -8.07 7.45
C ASP A 155 -1.49 -8.40 8.12
N ALA A 156 -2.24 -9.33 7.51
CA ALA A 156 -3.45 -9.89 8.09
C ALA A 156 -3.21 -11.25 8.78
N VAL A 157 -1.95 -11.66 8.93
CA VAL A 157 -1.55 -12.98 9.42
C VAL A 157 -1.10 -12.92 10.87
N ARG A 158 -0.06 -12.14 11.19
CA ARG A 158 0.60 -12.20 12.51
C ARG A 158 -0.37 -11.82 13.62
N CYS A 159 -1.21 -10.82 13.36
CA CYS A 159 -2.41 -10.53 14.15
C CYS A 159 -3.65 -10.49 13.25
N TRP A 160 -4.81 -10.83 13.82
CA TRP A 160 -6.08 -10.90 13.10
C TRP A 160 -6.81 -9.56 13.12
N TYR A 161 -7.36 -9.18 11.97
CA TYR A 161 -8.24 -8.02 11.80
C TYR A 161 -9.53 -8.43 11.09
N GLU A 162 -10.64 -7.82 11.49
CA GLU A 162 -11.91 -8.05 10.79
C GLU A 162 -11.93 -7.36 9.41
N ILE A 163 -12.74 -7.86 8.48
CA ILE A 163 -12.79 -7.38 7.09
C ILE A 163 -13.15 -5.88 7.01
N GLU A 164 -13.95 -5.39 7.95
CA GLU A 164 -14.34 -3.97 8.04
C GLU A 164 -13.16 -3.06 8.40
N VAL A 165 -12.07 -3.59 9.00
CA VAL A 165 -10.83 -2.84 9.14
C VAL A 165 -10.17 -2.63 7.79
N LEU A 166 -10.19 -3.65 6.91
CA LEU A 166 -9.62 -3.56 5.57
C LEU A 166 -10.41 -2.60 4.67
N GLU A 167 -11.74 -2.58 4.77
CA GLU A 167 -12.57 -1.58 4.07
C GLU A 167 -12.22 -0.15 4.49
N ARG A 168 -12.04 0.09 5.80
CA ARG A 168 -11.61 1.40 6.32
C ARG A 168 -10.19 1.76 5.89
N LEU A 169 -9.29 0.78 5.77
CA LEU A 169 -7.97 0.99 5.18
C LEU A 169 -8.07 1.40 3.72
N VAL A 170 -8.93 0.76 2.92
CA VAL A 170 -9.17 1.16 1.52
C VAL A 170 -9.63 2.62 1.45
N ASP A 171 -10.56 3.06 2.30
CA ASP A 171 -10.98 4.47 2.35
C ASP A 171 -9.82 5.40 2.73
N LEU A 172 -8.97 4.99 3.67
CA LEU A 172 -7.78 5.75 4.08
C LEU A 172 -6.76 5.87 2.95
N LEU A 173 -6.51 4.78 2.21
CA LEU A 173 -5.64 4.76 1.04
C LEU A 173 -6.18 5.68 -0.05
N ALA A 174 -7.47 5.58 -0.36
CA ALA A 174 -8.13 6.40 -1.36
C ALA A 174 -8.09 7.90 -1.00
N TRP A 175 -8.28 8.24 0.28
CA TRP A 175 -8.16 9.61 0.81
C TRP A 175 -6.76 10.19 0.57
N HIS A 176 -5.72 9.38 0.78
CA HIS A 176 -4.33 9.75 0.52
C HIS A 176 -3.86 9.40 -0.90
N LYS A 177 -4.78 9.09 -1.82
CA LYS A 177 -4.49 8.80 -3.24
C LYS A 177 -3.46 7.68 -3.48
N LEU A 178 -3.33 6.76 -2.53
CA LEU A 178 -2.66 5.47 -2.72
C LEU A 178 -3.56 4.57 -3.58
N SER A 179 -2.97 3.71 -4.39
CA SER A 179 -3.66 2.93 -5.43
C SER A 179 -3.62 1.43 -5.22
N VAL A 180 -2.83 0.93 -4.26
CA VAL A 180 -2.67 -0.51 -4.02
C VAL A 180 -2.83 -0.84 -2.54
N LEU A 181 -3.64 -1.86 -2.25
CA LEU A 181 -3.66 -2.58 -0.99
C LEU A 181 -3.12 -3.98 -1.25
N HIS A 182 -1.92 -4.26 -0.78
CA HIS A 182 -1.31 -5.57 -0.84
C HIS A 182 -1.65 -6.32 0.46
N LEU A 183 -2.37 -7.44 0.37
CA LEU A 183 -2.78 -8.25 1.51
C LEU A 183 -1.88 -9.49 1.62
N HIS A 184 -1.06 -9.50 2.66
CA HIS A 184 -0.31 -10.67 3.08
C HIS A 184 -1.25 -11.62 3.84
N LEU A 185 -1.53 -12.80 3.27
CA LEU A 185 -2.60 -13.70 3.74
C LEU A 185 -2.11 -15.07 4.22
N SER A 186 -0.81 -15.35 4.17
CA SER A 186 -0.25 -16.56 4.78
C SER A 186 1.14 -16.32 5.31
N ASP A 187 1.43 -16.87 6.49
CA ASP A 187 2.75 -16.84 7.10
C ASP A 187 2.93 -18.04 8.05
N VAL A 188 4.03 -18.08 8.80
CA VAL A 188 4.35 -19.10 9.81
C VAL A 188 3.20 -19.33 10.79
N GLN A 189 2.49 -18.27 11.17
CA GLN A 189 1.49 -18.28 12.23
C GLN A 189 0.11 -18.75 11.76
N ALA A 190 -0.31 -18.40 10.54
CA ALA A 190 -1.65 -18.69 10.05
C ALA A 190 -1.80 -18.58 8.53
N TRP A 191 -2.87 -19.18 8.03
CA TRP A 191 -3.33 -19.08 6.65
C TRP A 191 -4.72 -18.44 6.64
N ARG A 192 -4.92 -17.37 5.87
CA ARG A 192 -6.10 -16.49 5.96
C ARG A 192 -7.06 -16.58 4.78
N LEU A 193 -6.76 -17.38 3.77
CA LEU A 193 -7.58 -17.51 2.55
C LEU A 193 -7.92 -18.97 2.24
N PRO A 194 -9.18 -19.41 2.20
CA PRO A 194 -9.52 -20.78 1.82
C PRO A 194 -9.00 -21.15 0.42
N ILE A 195 -8.31 -22.29 0.31
CA ILE A 195 -7.89 -22.86 -0.98
C ILE A 195 -8.73 -24.11 -1.27
N PRO A 196 -9.46 -24.17 -2.40
CA PRO A 196 -10.20 -25.37 -2.78
C PRO A 196 -9.31 -26.62 -2.78
N GLY A 197 -9.79 -27.71 -2.15
CA GLY A 197 -9.02 -28.95 -2.01
C GLY A 197 -8.11 -29.00 -0.78
N TRP A 198 -7.87 -27.88 -0.11
CA TRP A 198 -6.97 -27.77 1.05
C TRP A 198 -7.66 -27.21 2.31
N PRO A 199 -8.77 -27.83 2.77
CA PRO A 199 -9.60 -27.27 3.84
C PRO A 199 -8.87 -27.12 5.19
N ARG A 200 -7.82 -27.92 5.44
CA ARG A 200 -7.09 -27.87 6.73
C ARG A 200 -6.20 -26.64 6.87
N LEU A 201 -5.95 -25.89 5.79
CA LEU A 201 -5.18 -24.64 5.86
C LEU A 201 -5.87 -23.61 6.76
N THR A 202 -7.21 -23.52 6.69
CA THR A 202 -8.00 -22.56 7.47
C THR A 202 -8.83 -23.20 8.59
N GLU A 203 -8.75 -24.52 8.77
CA GLU A 203 -9.55 -25.24 9.75
C GLU A 203 -9.19 -24.84 11.19
N GLY A 204 -10.18 -24.34 11.94
CA GLY A 204 -10.01 -23.93 13.33
C GLY A 204 -9.29 -22.59 13.54
N GLY A 205 -8.90 -21.89 12.46
CA GLY A 205 -8.27 -20.57 12.50
C GLY A 205 -9.16 -19.47 11.91
N ALA A 206 -8.95 -18.23 12.35
CA ALA A 206 -9.58 -17.06 11.73
C ALA A 206 -9.07 -16.88 10.29
N HIS A 207 -9.98 -16.65 9.35
CA HIS A 207 -9.68 -16.47 7.94
C HIS A 207 -10.80 -15.66 7.29
N TYR A 208 -10.49 -15.02 6.15
CA TYR A 208 -11.50 -14.35 5.36
C TYR A 208 -12.16 -15.37 4.42
N GLY A 209 -13.48 -15.45 4.45
CA GLY A 209 -14.22 -16.23 3.46
C GLY A 209 -14.00 -15.67 2.06
N THR A 210 -13.97 -16.53 1.05
CA THR A 210 -13.79 -16.14 -0.36
C THR A 210 -14.73 -15.01 -0.79
N ALA A 211 -16.02 -15.09 -0.41
CA ALA A 211 -17.00 -14.05 -0.72
C ALA A 211 -16.72 -12.70 -0.01
N GLN A 212 -16.10 -12.72 1.18
CA GLN A 212 -15.68 -11.49 1.86
C GLN A 212 -14.52 -10.82 1.12
N VAL A 213 -13.57 -11.62 0.63
CA VAL A 213 -12.44 -11.13 -0.17
C VAL A 213 -12.93 -10.56 -1.51
N GLU A 214 -13.84 -11.25 -2.20
CA GLU A 214 -14.46 -10.75 -3.43
C GLU A 214 -15.20 -9.42 -3.19
N ALA A 215 -15.95 -9.30 -2.09
CA ALA A 215 -16.63 -8.06 -1.72
C ALA A 215 -15.64 -6.92 -1.40
N LEU A 216 -14.53 -7.21 -0.71
CA LEU A 216 -13.48 -6.23 -0.43
C LEU A 216 -12.80 -5.73 -1.72
N ILE A 217 -12.52 -6.64 -2.66
CA ILE A 217 -11.95 -6.31 -3.97
C ILE A 217 -12.88 -5.36 -4.72
N ASP A 218 -14.18 -5.65 -4.76
CA ASP A 218 -15.18 -4.77 -5.37
C ASP A 218 -15.28 -3.41 -4.67
N TYR A 219 -15.24 -3.40 -3.32
CA TYR A 219 -15.25 -2.18 -2.51
C TYR A 219 -14.05 -1.29 -2.84
N ALA A 220 -12.86 -1.89 -2.95
CA ALA A 220 -11.61 -1.23 -3.29
C ALA A 220 -11.60 -0.69 -4.72
N ALA A 221 -12.07 -1.48 -5.69
CA ALA A 221 -12.15 -1.06 -7.08
C ALA A 221 -13.01 0.21 -7.25
N ARG A 222 -14.12 0.33 -6.50
CA ARG A 222 -15.00 1.52 -6.51
C ARG A 222 -14.36 2.77 -5.89
N ARG A 223 -13.21 2.63 -5.23
CA ARG A 223 -12.35 3.70 -4.71
C ARG A 223 -11.03 3.83 -5.47
N PHE A 224 -10.94 3.14 -6.61
CA PHE A 224 -9.74 3.07 -7.44
C PHE A 224 -8.50 2.61 -6.64
N VAL A 225 -8.70 1.61 -5.77
CA VAL A 225 -7.65 0.89 -5.06
C VAL A 225 -7.65 -0.54 -5.59
N THR A 226 -6.49 -1.00 -6.08
CA THR A 226 -6.28 -2.38 -6.51
C THR A 226 -5.88 -3.22 -5.31
N VAL A 227 -6.59 -4.33 -5.08
CA VAL A 227 -6.16 -5.33 -4.09
C VAL A 227 -5.23 -6.32 -4.76
N VAL A 228 -4.04 -6.50 -4.18
CA VAL A 228 -3.07 -7.53 -4.55
C VAL A 228 -3.05 -8.56 -3.43
N LEU A 229 -3.31 -9.82 -3.75
CA LEU A 229 -3.30 -10.91 -2.78
C LEU A 229 -1.95 -11.61 -2.80
N GLU A 230 -1.42 -11.88 -1.61
CA GLU A 230 -0.21 -12.66 -1.40
C GLU A 230 -0.49 -13.92 -0.59
N ILE A 231 0.03 -15.03 -1.11
CA ILE A 231 0.27 -16.24 -0.34
C ILE A 231 1.76 -16.54 -0.49
N ASP A 232 2.50 -16.33 0.59
CA ASP A 232 3.94 -16.42 0.60
C ASP A 232 4.43 -17.88 0.54
N MET A 233 5.31 -18.14 -0.43
CA MET A 233 5.94 -19.43 -0.67
C MET A 233 7.31 -19.25 -1.35
N PRO A 234 8.30 -20.12 -1.09
CA PRO A 234 8.23 -21.35 -0.31
C PRO A 234 8.54 -21.18 1.18
N GLY A 235 9.08 -20.02 1.59
CA GLY A 235 9.30 -19.64 2.99
C GLY A 235 7.98 -19.40 3.72
N HIS A 236 8.03 -18.95 4.98
CA HIS A 236 6.85 -18.54 5.75
C HIS A 236 5.65 -19.52 5.75
N THR A 237 5.90 -20.82 5.61
CA THR A 237 4.84 -21.82 5.36
C THR A 237 4.61 -22.78 6.51
N HIS A 238 5.07 -22.46 7.71
CA HIS A 238 4.96 -23.36 8.86
C HIS A 238 3.51 -23.75 9.17
N CYS A 239 2.56 -22.83 9.09
CA CYS A 239 1.14 -23.15 9.32
C CYS A 239 0.62 -24.18 8.29
N ALA A 240 1.05 -24.08 7.03
CA ALA A 240 0.69 -25.01 5.98
C ALA A 240 1.31 -26.39 6.22
N VAL A 241 2.59 -26.45 6.61
CA VAL A 241 3.26 -27.71 6.99
C VAL A 241 2.65 -28.33 8.24
N ALA A 242 2.22 -27.53 9.22
CA ALA A 242 1.49 -28.03 10.39
C ALA A 242 0.13 -28.63 10.01
N ALA A 243 -0.57 -27.99 9.06
CA ALA A 243 -1.81 -28.50 8.50
C ALA A 243 -1.60 -29.75 7.62
N TYR A 244 -0.53 -29.82 6.84
CA TYR A 244 -0.22 -30.94 5.94
C TYR A 244 1.27 -31.30 6.05
N PRO A 245 1.67 -32.17 7.00
CA PRO A 245 3.07 -32.50 7.25
C PRO A 245 3.84 -33.05 6.04
N GLU A 246 3.15 -33.67 5.10
CA GLU A 246 3.69 -34.16 3.83
C GLU A 246 4.29 -33.05 2.94
N LEU A 247 3.92 -31.79 3.15
CA LEU A 247 4.45 -30.63 2.41
C LEU A 247 5.94 -30.37 2.69
N SER A 248 6.48 -30.84 3.82
CA SER A 248 7.91 -30.68 4.12
C SER A 248 8.82 -31.66 3.37
N GLY A 249 8.26 -32.59 2.59
CA GLY A 249 9.04 -33.67 1.97
C GLY A 249 9.71 -34.60 2.99
N GLY A 250 9.22 -34.63 4.23
CA GLY A 250 9.83 -35.37 5.35
C GLY A 250 11.01 -34.65 6.00
N ARG A 251 11.29 -33.40 5.64
CA ARG A 251 12.30 -32.56 6.29
C ARG A 251 11.77 -32.03 7.62
N THR A 252 12.68 -31.80 8.55
CA THR A 252 12.40 -31.16 9.84
C THR A 252 13.14 -29.84 9.88
N ALA A 253 12.40 -28.74 10.00
CA ALA A 253 13.00 -27.42 10.15
C ALA A 253 13.69 -27.29 11.51
N VAL A 254 14.79 -26.55 11.57
CA VAL A 254 15.49 -26.24 12.84
C VAL A 254 14.65 -25.33 13.74
N HIS A 255 13.72 -24.59 13.15
CA HIS A 255 12.78 -23.70 13.81
C HIS A 255 11.54 -23.52 12.90
N PRO A 256 10.32 -23.27 13.42
CA PRO A 256 9.15 -22.92 12.61
C PRO A 256 9.39 -21.87 11.50
N PHE A 257 10.10 -20.78 11.80
CA PHE A 257 10.50 -19.75 10.81
C PHE A 257 11.40 -20.26 9.68
N ALA A 258 12.03 -21.43 9.82
CA ALA A 258 12.82 -22.07 8.76
C ALA A 258 12.06 -23.22 8.08
N SER A 259 10.74 -23.27 8.24
CA SER A 259 9.88 -24.22 7.53
C SER A 259 9.67 -23.76 6.10
N PHE A 260 9.87 -24.66 5.13
CA PHE A 260 9.62 -24.38 3.72
C PHE A 260 8.89 -25.53 3.03
N LEU A 261 8.21 -25.23 1.93
CA LEU A 261 7.58 -26.21 1.05
C LEU A 261 8.63 -26.93 0.20
N ASP A 262 8.71 -28.27 0.27
CA ASP A 262 9.69 -29.04 -0.50
C ASP A 262 9.19 -29.28 -1.95
N PRO A 263 9.82 -28.70 -2.98
CA PRO A 263 9.39 -28.89 -4.37
C PRO A 263 9.47 -30.34 -4.87
N ASP A 264 10.24 -31.22 -4.20
CA ASP A 264 10.29 -32.65 -4.54
C ASP A 264 9.03 -33.41 -4.07
N ALA A 265 8.34 -32.91 -3.05
CA ALA A 265 7.10 -33.49 -2.55
C ALA A 265 5.96 -33.30 -3.57
N GLU A 266 5.27 -34.39 -3.91
CA GLU A 266 4.15 -34.32 -4.85
C GLU A 266 2.99 -33.41 -4.37
N PRO A 267 2.59 -33.44 -3.09
CA PRO A 267 1.55 -32.54 -2.57
C PRO A 267 1.88 -31.05 -2.72
N VAL A 268 3.17 -30.67 -2.70
CA VAL A 268 3.59 -29.27 -2.87
C VAL A 268 3.29 -28.75 -4.27
N ARG A 269 3.46 -29.58 -5.31
CA ARG A 269 3.11 -29.20 -6.69
C ARG A 269 1.60 -29.01 -6.86
N ALA A 270 0.80 -29.84 -6.20
CA ALA A 270 -0.65 -29.69 -6.21
C ALA A 270 -1.06 -28.40 -5.47
N LEU A 271 -0.56 -28.19 -4.25
CA LEU A 271 -0.85 -27.00 -3.44
C LEU A 271 -0.49 -25.72 -4.20
N ARG A 272 0.72 -25.62 -4.73
CA ARG A 272 1.19 -24.42 -5.45
C ARG A 272 0.28 -24.08 -6.64
N ARG A 273 -0.14 -25.08 -7.42
CA ARG A 273 -1.07 -24.89 -8.54
C ARG A 273 -2.44 -24.42 -8.09
N ASP A 274 -2.98 -25.01 -7.03
CA ASP A 274 -4.30 -24.66 -6.52
C ASP A 274 -4.30 -23.25 -5.89
N VAL A 275 -3.21 -22.89 -5.19
CA VAL A 275 -2.98 -21.54 -4.67
C VAL A 275 -2.90 -20.52 -5.81
N VAL A 276 -2.04 -20.74 -6.80
CA VAL A 276 -1.91 -19.85 -7.95
C VAL A 276 -3.25 -19.72 -8.68
N ALA A 277 -3.97 -20.82 -8.91
CA ALA A 277 -5.28 -20.79 -9.55
C ALA A 277 -6.30 -19.96 -8.76
N GLU A 278 -6.33 -20.07 -7.44
CA GLU A 278 -7.26 -19.31 -6.60
C GLU A 278 -6.90 -17.82 -6.56
N LEU A 279 -5.61 -17.47 -6.44
CA LEU A 279 -5.16 -16.09 -6.50
C LEU A 279 -5.46 -15.45 -7.86
N VAL A 280 -5.20 -16.15 -8.97
CA VAL A 280 -5.52 -15.67 -10.31
C VAL A 280 -7.02 -15.46 -10.49
N ARG A 281 -7.85 -16.36 -9.91
CA ARG A 281 -9.31 -16.27 -9.98
C ARG A 281 -9.83 -15.04 -9.23
N LEU A 282 -9.25 -14.73 -8.08
CA LEU A 282 -9.66 -13.61 -7.24
C LEU A 282 -9.08 -12.27 -7.71
N SER A 283 -7.88 -12.24 -8.30
CA SER A 283 -7.22 -11.00 -8.72
C SER A 283 -7.87 -10.40 -9.98
N PRO A 284 -8.52 -9.21 -9.89
CA PRO A 284 -9.03 -8.52 -11.08
C PRO A 284 -7.90 -7.83 -11.86
N GLY A 285 -6.81 -7.48 -11.17
CA GLY A 285 -5.62 -6.86 -11.74
C GLY A 285 -4.73 -7.86 -12.49
N PRO A 286 -3.68 -7.36 -13.16
CA PRO A 286 -2.77 -8.20 -13.93
C PRO A 286 -1.79 -9.00 -13.06
N PHE A 287 -1.69 -8.69 -11.76
CA PHE A 287 -0.67 -9.22 -10.86
C PHE A 287 -1.20 -10.22 -9.82
N VAL A 288 -0.33 -11.15 -9.44
CA VAL A 288 -0.46 -12.03 -8.28
C VAL A 288 0.87 -12.03 -7.52
N HIS A 289 0.83 -11.89 -6.19
CA HIS A 289 2.04 -11.94 -5.37
C HIS A 289 2.28 -13.37 -4.87
N VAL A 290 3.47 -13.91 -5.12
CA VAL A 290 3.84 -15.29 -4.75
C VAL A 290 4.81 -15.34 -3.56
N GLY A 291 5.14 -14.18 -2.99
CA GLY A 291 6.07 -14.04 -1.88
C GLY A 291 7.51 -14.34 -2.30
N GLY A 292 8.16 -15.25 -1.57
CA GLY A 292 9.48 -15.80 -1.91
C GLY A 292 10.62 -15.27 -1.05
N ASP A 293 10.35 -14.47 -0.03
CA ASP A 293 11.32 -14.04 0.95
C ASP A 293 11.64 -15.16 1.96
N GLU A 294 12.76 -14.97 2.67
CA GLU A 294 13.05 -15.65 3.94
C GLU A 294 12.84 -17.19 3.96
N ALA A 295 13.12 -17.87 2.84
CA ALA A 295 13.12 -19.34 2.73
C ALA A 295 14.34 -19.95 3.45
N PHE A 296 14.51 -19.64 4.73
CA PHE A 296 15.69 -19.90 5.54
C PHE A 296 16.06 -21.39 5.56
N GLY A 297 17.32 -21.69 5.26
CA GLY A 297 17.85 -23.05 5.22
C GLY A 297 17.39 -23.91 4.04
N MET A 298 16.62 -23.35 3.10
CA MET A 298 16.29 -24.02 1.86
C MET A 298 17.52 -24.07 0.93
N PRO A 299 17.93 -25.25 0.42
CA PRO A 299 19.01 -25.32 -0.56
C PRO A 299 18.70 -24.46 -1.79
N GLY A 300 19.64 -23.63 -2.21
CA GLY A 300 19.41 -22.65 -3.29
C GLY A 300 18.96 -23.25 -4.62
N GLU A 301 19.32 -24.49 -4.95
CA GLU A 301 18.78 -25.17 -6.14
C GLU A 301 17.26 -25.45 -6.01
N LEU A 302 16.82 -25.89 -4.83
CA LEU A 302 15.40 -26.14 -4.56
C LEU A 302 14.62 -24.84 -4.58
N TYR A 303 15.15 -23.79 -3.96
CA TYR A 303 14.53 -22.46 -3.97
C TYR A 303 14.31 -21.95 -5.40
N ARG A 304 15.37 -21.94 -6.22
CA ARG A 304 15.29 -21.46 -7.61
C ARG A 304 14.28 -22.25 -8.43
N ARG A 305 14.23 -23.58 -8.26
CA ARG A 305 13.26 -24.44 -8.94
C ARG A 305 11.83 -24.17 -8.48
N PHE A 306 11.60 -24.06 -7.17
CA PHE A 306 10.28 -23.78 -6.63
C PHE A 306 9.73 -22.45 -7.17
N VAL A 307 10.52 -21.39 -7.07
CA VAL A 307 10.12 -20.05 -7.51
C VAL A 307 9.94 -19.99 -9.03
N ALA A 308 10.83 -20.61 -9.80
CA ALA A 308 10.67 -20.68 -11.26
C ALA A 308 9.39 -21.41 -11.68
N ASP A 309 9.04 -22.50 -11.00
CA ASP A 309 7.78 -23.20 -11.25
C ASP A 309 6.55 -22.34 -10.90
N ALA A 310 6.58 -21.62 -9.77
CA ALA A 310 5.48 -20.73 -9.35
C ALA A 310 5.27 -19.61 -10.39
N ILE A 311 6.36 -18.98 -10.83
CA ILE A 311 6.34 -17.97 -11.89
C ILE A 311 5.76 -18.53 -13.19
N ALA A 312 6.22 -19.70 -13.62
CA ALA A 312 5.73 -20.35 -14.83
C ALA A 312 4.23 -20.67 -14.75
N GLU A 313 3.72 -21.05 -13.59
CA GLU A 313 2.29 -21.32 -13.37
C GLU A 313 1.44 -20.03 -13.46
N VAL A 314 1.92 -18.92 -12.90
CA VAL A 314 1.26 -17.61 -13.02
C VAL A 314 1.27 -17.12 -14.47
N HIS A 315 2.41 -17.21 -15.17
CA HIS A 315 2.53 -16.85 -16.59
C HIS A 315 1.62 -17.71 -17.48
N ALA A 316 1.55 -19.02 -17.21
CA ALA A 316 0.66 -19.93 -17.94
C ALA A 316 -0.83 -19.56 -17.78
N ALA A 317 -1.19 -18.90 -16.67
CA ALA A 317 -2.53 -18.38 -16.44
C ALA A 317 -2.77 -16.97 -17.05
N GLY A 318 -1.79 -16.42 -17.77
CA GLY A 318 -1.90 -15.10 -18.41
C GLY A 318 -1.89 -13.95 -17.40
N ARG A 319 -1.20 -14.13 -16.28
CA ARG A 319 -0.97 -13.10 -15.25
C ARG A 319 0.52 -12.84 -15.10
N ARG A 320 0.83 -11.74 -14.41
CA ARG A 320 2.17 -11.27 -14.09
C ARG A 320 2.45 -11.52 -12.62
N VAL A 321 3.71 -11.71 -12.29
CA VAL A 321 4.16 -12.03 -10.94
C VAL A 321 4.59 -10.77 -10.22
N ILE A 322 4.29 -10.72 -8.92
CA ILE A 322 5.07 -9.95 -7.95
C ILE A 322 5.68 -10.94 -6.98
N GLY A 323 6.93 -10.70 -6.60
CA GLY A 323 7.57 -11.43 -5.53
C GLY A 323 8.55 -10.54 -4.79
N TRP A 324 8.94 -10.96 -3.59
CA TRP A 324 10.00 -10.30 -2.85
C TRP A 324 11.33 -10.39 -3.59
N GLN A 325 12.26 -9.52 -3.19
CA GLN A 325 13.60 -9.34 -3.76
C GLN A 325 14.33 -10.63 -4.14
N GLU A 326 14.21 -11.66 -3.32
CA GLU A 326 14.85 -12.96 -3.46
C GLU A 326 14.37 -13.74 -4.70
N THR A 327 13.18 -13.46 -5.22
CA THR A 327 12.63 -14.16 -6.39
C THR A 327 13.48 -13.93 -7.65
N THR A 328 14.24 -12.82 -7.70
CA THR A 328 15.23 -12.53 -8.74
C THR A 328 16.28 -13.63 -8.91
N ARG A 329 16.57 -14.40 -7.85
CA ARG A 329 17.56 -15.49 -7.84
C ARG A 329 17.13 -16.68 -8.70
N SER A 330 15.84 -16.81 -9.03
CA SER A 330 15.31 -17.86 -9.91
C SER A 330 15.66 -17.68 -11.39
N ALA A 331 15.95 -16.45 -11.81
CA ALA A 331 16.12 -16.05 -13.22
C ALA A 331 14.91 -16.35 -14.13
N ALA A 332 13.71 -16.57 -13.55
CA ALA A 332 12.49 -16.88 -14.30
C ALA A 332 11.59 -15.65 -14.54
N LEU A 333 11.85 -14.53 -13.86
CA LEU A 333 11.10 -13.28 -14.03
C LEU A 333 11.36 -12.64 -15.40
N THR A 334 10.38 -11.90 -15.88
CA THR A 334 10.38 -11.19 -17.15
C THR A 334 10.12 -9.69 -16.96
N PRO A 335 10.35 -8.84 -17.98
CA PRO A 335 10.08 -7.40 -17.88
C PRO A 335 8.61 -7.03 -17.62
N ASP A 336 7.68 -7.99 -17.80
CA ASP A 336 6.26 -7.81 -17.51
C ASP A 336 5.93 -8.02 -16.01
N ASP A 337 6.82 -8.67 -15.25
CA ASP A 337 6.68 -8.92 -13.81
C ASP A 337 7.15 -7.71 -12.98
N ALA A 338 7.07 -7.79 -11.65
CA ALA A 338 7.64 -6.81 -10.74
C ALA A 338 8.28 -7.49 -9.53
N VAL A 339 9.25 -6.81 -8.90
CA VAL A 339 9.90 -7.28 -7.67
C VAL A 339 9.77 -6.24 -6.57
N GLN A 340 9.37 -6.67 -5.38
CA GLN A 340 9.29 -5.82 -4.20
C GLN A 340 10.63 -5.79 -3.45
N LEU A 341 11.29 -4.64 -3.47
CA LEU A 341 12.64 -4.43 -2.96
C LEU A 341 12.62 -3.96 -1.52
N TRP A 342 12.93 -4.87 -0.58
CA TRP A 342 12.84 -4.58 0.85
C TRP A 342 14.19 -4.51 1.57
N ILE A 343 15.23 -5.21 1.09
CA ILE A 343 16.56 -5.23 1.70
C ILE A 343 17.41 -4.10 1.11
N SER A 344 17.75 -3.11 1.94
CA SER A 344 18.59 -1.98 1.55
C SER A 344 20.10 -2.24 1.74
N PRO A 345 20.97 -1.47 1.07
CA PRO A 345 22.39 -1.43 1.39
C PRO A 345 22.61 -0.96 2.84
N GLY A 346 22.87 -1.91 3.73
CA GLY A 346 23.00 -1.67 5.17
C GLY A 346 22.19 -2.63 6.03
N ASP A 347 21.20 -3.31 5.46
CA ASP A 347 20.32 -4.26 6.17
C ASP A 347 20.97 -5.65 6.34
N GLY A 348 22.30 -5.74 6.18
CA GLY A 348 23.03 -6.99 6.40
C GLY A 348 22.94 -7.45 7.85
N VAL A 349 22.90 -8.77 8.05
CA VAL A 349 22.74 -9.38 9.37
C VAL A 349 24.12 -9.76 9.94
N ASP A 350 24.49 -9.15 11.07
CA ASP A 350 25.62 -9.58 11.89
C ASP A 350 25.17 -10.68 12.85
N ALA A 351 25.49 -11.93 12.49
CA ALA A 351 25.10 -13.11 13.26
C ALA A 351 25.61 -13.08 14.71
N GLU A 352 26.84 -12.61 14.94
CA GLU A 352 27.44 -12.61 16.28
C GLU A 352 26.80 -11.54 17.15
N ALA A 353 26.54 -10.35 16.59
CA ALA A 353 25.80 -9.31 17.29
C ALA A 353 24.36 -9.75 17.62
N MET A 354 23.68 -10.43 16.69
CA MET A 354 22.31 -10.92 16.90
C MET A 354 22.27 -12.05 17.94
N LYS A 355 23.21 -13.00 17.93
CA LYS A 355 23.32 -14.07 18.95
C LYS A 355 23.56 -13.53 20.35
N ALA A 356 24.26 -12.39 20.48
CA ALA A 356 24.56 -11.79 21.79
C ALA A 356 23.31 -11.31 22.55
N THR A 357 22.22 -10.99 21.82
CA THR A 357 20.94 -10.55 22.39
C THR A 357 19.82 -11.59 22.26
N THR A 358 20.09 -12.70 21.58
CA THR A 358 19.12 -13.74 21.25
C THR A 358 19.35 -15.01 22.10
N PRO A 359 18.31 -15.65 22.67
CA PRO A 359 18.46 -16.90 23.41
C PRO A 359 19.14 -18.00 22.58
N ALA A 360 19.94 -18.85 23.25
CA ALA A 360 20.81 -19.84 22.60
C ALA A 360 20.06 -20.84 21.71
N GLU A 361 18.81 -21.14 22.04
CA GLU A 361 17.93 -22.02 21.27
C GLU A 361 17.61 -21.47 19.87
N PHE A 362 17.69 -20.15 19.64
CA PHE A 362 17.45 -19.53 18.33
C PHE A 362 18.75 -19.31 17.54
N HIS A 363 19.93 -19.58 18.11
CA HIS A 363 21.20 -19.40 17.40
C HIS A 363 21.27 -20.15 16.06
N PRO A 364 20.75 -21.38 15.91
CA PRO A 364 20.69 -22.03 14.59
C PRO A 364 19.86 -21.26 13.57
N LEU A 365 18.74 -20.65 13.97
CA LEU A 365 17.93 -19.81 13.09
C LEU A 365 18.69 -18.54 12.70
N VAL A 366 19.37 -17.90 13.66
CA VAL A 366 20.18 -16.70 13.44
C VAL A 366 21.24 -16.93 12.35
N GLU A 367 21.89 -18.09 12.33
CA GLU A 367 22.86 -18.45 11.29
C GLU A 367 22.21 -18.54 9.90
N LEU A 368 21.02 -19.17 9.80
CA LEU A 368 20.30 -19.30 8.53
C LEU A 368 19.82 -17.94 8.00
N VAL A 369 19.38 -17.06 8.90
CA VAL A 369 19.01 -15.68 8.56
C VAL A 369 20.24 -14.96 8.00
N ALA A 370 21.37 -14.99 8.72
CA ALA A 370 22.59 -14.34 8.28
C ALA A 370 23.09 -14.88 6.92
N GLU A 371 23.07 -16.19 6.72
CA GLU A 371 23.43 -16.83 5.45
C GLU A 371 22.56 -16.34 4.29
N SER A 372 21.25 -16.23 4.50
CA SER A 372 20.30 -15.85 3.44
C SER A 372 20.46 -14.40 2.99
N PHE A 373 20.90 -13.51 3.89
CA PHE A 373 21.17 -12.11 3.60
C PHE A 373 22.51 -11.88 2.87
N LEU A 374 23.41 -12.87 2.82
CA LEU A 374 24.67 -12.75 2.07
C LEU A 374 24.45 -12.64 0.55
N GLU A 375 23.36 -13.20 0.03
CA GLU A 375 23.03 -13.14 -1.40
C GLU A 375 22.33 -11.82 -1.81
N ALA A 376 21.72 -11.11 -0.85
CA ALA A 376 20.89 -9.92 -1.10
C ALA A 376 21.55 -8.81 -1.93
N PRO A 377 22.85 -8.48 -1.75
CA PRO A 377 23.51 -7.46 -2.55
C PRO A 377 23.51 -7.73 -4.07
N GLY A 378 23.31 -8.99 -4.50
CA GLY A 378 23.25 -9.36 -5.91
C GLY A 378 21.86 -9.27 -6.53
N ASP A 379 20.80 -9.12 -5.74
CA ASP A 379 19.41 -9.27 -6.21
C ASP A 379 18.97 -8.09 -7.10
N VAL A 380 19.34 -6.85 -6.73
CA VAL A 380 19.05 -5.66 -7.54
C VAL A 380 19.74 -5.74 -8.92
N GLY A 381 20.97 -6.26 -8.96
CA GLY A 381 21.69 -6.48 -10.21
C GLY A 381 20.99 -7.50 -11.10
N ARG A 382 20.52 -8.63 -10.53
CA ARG A 382 19.74 -9.65 -11.25
C ARG A 382 18.44 -9.10 -11.83
N ALA A 383 17.73 -8.27 -11.07
CA ALA A 383 16.52 -7.60 -11.55
C ALA A 383 16.83 -6.68 -12.75
N ALA A 384 17.89 -5.87 -12.66
CA ALA A 384 18.32 -4.98 -13.73
C ALA A 384 18.74 -5.74 -15.00
N GLU A 385 19.50 -6.83 -14.86
CA GLU A 385 19.91 -7.70 -15.97
C GLU A 385 18.72 -8.31 -16.72
N SER A 386 17.64 -8.62 -16.00
CA SER A 386 16.40 -9.17 -16.55
C SER A 386 15.38 -8.09 -16.93
N ALA A 387 15.72 -6.81 -16.77
CA ALA A 387 14.86 -5.65 -16.95
C ALA A 387 13.52 -5.72 -16.18
N VAL A 388 13.53 -6.36 -15.02
CA VAL A 388 12.36 -6.46 -14.13
C VAL A 388 12.27 -5.18 -13.30
N PRO A 389 11.14 -4.45 -13.35
CA PRO A 389 10.97 -3.22 -12.57
C PRO A 389 10.79 -3.50 -11.07
N LEU A 390 11.23 -2.56 -10.24
CA LEU A 390 11.29 -2.66 -8.78
C LEU A 390 10.20 -1.81 -8.13
N ILE A 391 9.33 -2.44 -7.34
CA ILE A 391 8.50 -1.76 -6.34
C ILE A 391 9.41 -1.49 -5.14
N VAL A 392 9.73 -0.22 -4.89
CA VAL A 392 10.71 0.15 -3.86
C VAL A 392 10.00 0.19 -2.50
N SER A 393 10.44 -0.66 -1.57
CA SER A 393 9.84 -0.85 -0.25
C SER A 393 10.88 -1.09 0.86
N PRO A 394 11.97 -0.31 0.97
CA PRO A 394 13.04 -0.59 1.93
C PRO A 394 12.57 -0.59 3.38
N THR A 395 13.16 -1.47 4.21
CA THR A 395 12.84 -1.57 5.65
C THR A 395 12.96 -0.24 6.41
N ALA A 396 13.79 0.68 5.94
CA ALA A 396 13.76 2.08 6.32
C ALA A 396 13.78 2.96 5.07
N PRO A 397 12.87 3.96 4.93
CA PRO A 397 11.89 4.40 5.93
C PRO A 397 10.48 3.78 5.77
N LEU A 398 10.28 2.76 4.93
CA LEU A 398 8.94 2.34 4.46
C LEU A 398 8.27 1.22 5.24
N TYR A 399 8.97 0.56 6.18
CA TYR A 399 8.31 -0.35 7.12
C TYR A 399 7.75 0.46 8.29
N LEU A 400 6.43 0.55 8.33
CA LEU A 400 5.67 1.40 9.25
C LEU A 400 5.43 0.75 10.60
N ASP A 401 5.71 -0.55 10.74
CA ASP A 401 5.81 -1.21 12.04
C ASP A 401 7.09 -0.80 12.81
N ARG A 402 8.04 -0.10 12.16
CA ARG A 402 9.17 0.54 12.86
C ARG A 402 8.69 1.60 13.84
N LYS A 403 9.31 1.68 15.03
CA LYS A 403 8.99 2.70 16.04
C LYS A 403 9.39 4.11 15.60
N TYR A 404 8.67 5.11 16.10
CA TYR A 404 9.04 6.53 15.96
C TYR A 404 10.24 6.87 16.84
N ALA A 405 11.16 7.67 16.31
CA ALA A 405 12.25 8.23 17.10
C ALA A 405 11.85 9.55 17.79
N GLU A 406 10.93 10.32 17.21
CA GLU A 406 10.36 11.49 17.87
C GLU A 406 9.31 11.11 18.92
N ALA A 407 9.01 12.03 19.84
CA ALA A 407 8.00 11.85 20.86
C ALA A 407 6.59 12.22 20.35
N SER A 408 5.56 11.70 21.01
CA SER A 408 4.19 12.20 20.92
C SER A 408 3.97 13.37 21.88
N ILE A 409 3.12 14.33 21.49
CA ILE A 409 2.56 15.35 22.39
C ILE A 409 1.60 14.74 23.43
N VAL A 410 1.15 13.50 23.24
CA VAL A 410 0.33 12.72 24.17
C VAL A 410 1.23 11.70 24.88
N PRO A 411 1.58 11.89 26.16
CA PRO A 411 2.54 11.05 26.86
C PRO A 411 2.23 9.54 26.82
N GLU A 412 0.96 9.16 26.95
CA GLU A 412 0.49 7.77 26.99
C GLU A 412 0.80 7.02 25.69
N GLN A 413 0.89 7.72 24.56
CA GLN A 413 1.26 7.12 23.28
C GLN A 413 2.72 6.64 23.26
N ASN A 414 3.62 7.34 23.96
CA ASN A 414 5.03 6.97 24.04
C ASN A 414 5.22 5.66 24.81
N ASP A 415 4.45 5.45 25.89
CA ASP A 415 4.48 4.21 26.67
C ASP A 415 3.96 3.01 25.87
N ARG A 416 2.96 3.24 25.03
CA ARG A 416 2.40 2.20 24.13
C ARG A 416 3.38 1.85 23.02
N LEU A 417 4.01 2.84 22.38
CA LEU A 417 5.02 2.64 21.34
C LEU A 417 6.20 1.78 21.80
N ALA A 418 6.56 1.83 23.09
CA ALA A 418 7.63 1.00 23.62
C ALA A 418 7.39 -0.52 23.43
N ARG A 419 6.12 -0.93 23.27
CA ARG A 419 5.68 -2.33 23.18
C ARG A 419 5.18 -2.74 21.80
N LEU A 420 5.00 -1.78 20.90
CA LEU A 420 4.53 -2.02 19.53
C LEU A 420 5.70 -1.97 18.53
N GLY A 421 5.47 -2.54 17.36
CA GLY A 421 6.44 -2.59 16.27
C GLY A 421 7.44 -3.73 16.39
N PHE A 422 8.17 -3.98 15.32
CA PHE A 422 9.22 -5.00 15.32
C PHE A 422 10.36 -4.59 16.25
N PRO A 423 10.77 -5.45 17.21
CA PRO A 423 11.69 -5.05 18.28
C PRO A 423 13.11 -4.76 17.80
N ASN A 424 13.52 -5.34 16.66
CA ASN A 424 14.88 -5.23 16.14
C ASN A 424 15.07 -4.01 15.21
N TYR A 425 14.00 -3.30 14.86
CA TYR A 425 14.13 -2.08 14.09
C TYR A 425 14.52 -0.91 15.00
N GLU A 426 15.66 -0.31 14.70
CA GLU A 426 16.03 0.98 15.29
C GLU A 426 14.93 2.01 15.01
N PRO A 427 14.47 2.77 16.02
CA PRO A 427 13.48 3.81 15.81
C PRO A 427 13.94 4.83 14.76
N ALA A 428 13.02 5.27 13.89
CA ALA A 428 13.31 6.27 12.87
C ALA A 428 12.38 7.48 13.00
N PRO A 429 12.88 8.70 12.78
CA PRO A 429 12.02 9.86 12.82
C PRO A 429 11.12 9.90 11.58
N SER A 430 9.90 10.39 11.70
CA SER A 430 9.01 10.57 10.53
C SER A 430 9.62 11.50 9.46
N THR A 431 10.56 12.38 9.83
CA THR A 431 11.31 13.23 8.87
C THR A 431 12.28 12.46 7.99
N ALA A 432 12.60 11.20 8.30
CA ALA A 432 13.37 10.33 7.41
C ALA A 432 12.62 10.08 6.09
N LEU A 433 11.29 10.03 6.13
CA LEU A 433 10.44 9.96 4.93
C LEU A 433 10.54 11.26 4.11
N CYS A 434 10.63 12.42 4.77
CA CYS A 434 10.57 13.70 4.08
C CYS A 434 11.73 13.93 3.09
N GLY A 435 12.92 13.38 3.40
CA GLY A 435 14.12 13.50 2.56
C GLY A 435 14.41 12.27 1.71
N TRP A 436 13.52 11.27 1.69
CA TRP A 436 13.72 10.04 0.95
C TRP A 436 13.10 10.14 -0.44
N ASP A 437 13.84 9.67 -1.44
CA ASP A 437 13.39 9.61 -2.84
C ASP A 437 13.78 8.23 -3.43
N PRO A 438 12.80 7.43 -3.86
CA PRO A 438 13.06 6.11 -4.45
C PRO A 438 13.95 6.18 -5.70
N ALA A 439 13.91 7.28 -6.46
CA ALA A 439 14.68 7.44 -7.71
C ALA A 439 16.20 7.59 -7.47
N VAL A 440 16.61 7.94 -6.26
CA VAL A 440 18.03 8.13 -5.89
C VAL A 440 18.55 7.06 -4.92
N GLN A 441 17.79 5.99 -4.69
CA GLN A 441 18.25 4.87 -3.87
C GLN A 441 19.53 4.28 -4.50
N LYS A 442 20.58 4.14 -3.68
CA LYS A 442 21.95 3.95 -4.18
C LYS A 442 22.15 2.69 -5.00
N ASP A 443 21.61 1.56 -4.54
CA ASP A 443 21.64 0.26 -5.21
C ASP A 443 20.80 0.24 -6.49
N VAL A 444 19.60 0.82 -6.47
CA VAL A 444 18.74 0.98 -7.64
C VAL A 444 19.46 1.78 -8.73
N VAL A 445 20.03 2.93 -8.37
CA VAL A 445 20.80 3.79 -9.30
C VAL A 445 22.07 3.09 -9.79
N ALA A 446 22.81 2.43 -8.89
CA ALA A 446 24.06 1.75 -9.25
C ALA A 446 23.83 0.59 -10.23
N ALA A 447 22.72 -0.13 -10.09
CA ALA A 447 22.34 -1.22 -10.99
C ALA A 447 21.67 -0.72 -12.29
N GLY A 448 21.19 0.52 -12.34
CA GLY A 448 20.38 1.02 -13.44
C GLY A 448 18.99 0.37 -13.51
N ALA A 449 18.46 -0.05 -12.35
CA ALA A 449 17.16 -0.70 -12.28
C ALA A 449 16.01 0.29 -12.49
N VAL A 450 14.90 -0.20 -13.06
CA VAL A 450 13.70 0.61 -13.30
C VAL A 450 12.82 0.60 -12.06
N VAL A 451 12.36 1.77 -11.62
CA VAL A 451 11.41 1.88 -10.50
C VAL A 451 9.97 1.71 -11.02
N ALA A 452 9.28 0.67 -10.54
CA ALA A 452 7.86 0.42 -10.76
C ALA A 452 6.97 1.38 -9.96
N GLY A 453 7.42 1.77 -8.78
CA GLY A 453 6.77 2.68 -7.86
C GLY A 453 7.17 2.40 -6.41
N VAL A 454 6.29 2.74 -5.46
CA VAL A 454 6.60 2.74 -4.02
C VAL A 454 5.56 1.93 -3.27
N GLU A 455 6.01 1.16 -2.28
CA GLU A 455 5.13 0.46 -1.36
C GLU A 455 5.65 0.54 0.07
N ALA A 456 4.78 0.97 0.99
CA ALA A 456 5.05 0.84 2.42
C ALA A 456 4.54 -0.51 2.92
N ALA A 457 5.13 -1.04 3.99
CA ALA A 457 4.67 -2.26 4.63
C ALA A 457 4.32 -1.98 6.09
N ILE A 458 3.31 -2.65 6.62
CA ILE A 458 3.03 -2.68 8.06
C ILE A 458 2.84 -4.13 8.51
N TRP A 459 3.87 -4.65 9.16
CA TRP A 459 3.89 -6.00 9.73
C TRP A 459 3.31 -6.00 11.14
N ALA A 460 2.52 -7.03 11.47
CA ALA A 460 1.64 -7.03 12.62
C ALA A 460 2.11 -7.99 13.73
N GLU A 461 3.42 -8.24 13.88
CA GLU A 461 3.97 -9.15 14.90
C GLU A 461 3.55 -8.76 16.33
N THR A 462 3.39 -7.47 16.58
CA THR A 462 3.04 -6.92 17.89
C THR A 462 1.85 -5.96 17.82
N ILE A 463 1.17 -5.88 16.68
CA ILE A 463 0.07 -4.96 16.43
C ILE A 463 -1.23 -5.77 16.42
N ASP A 464 -1.88 -5.93 17.58
CA ASP A 464 -3.01 -6.83 17.77
C ASP A 464 -4.38 -6.13 17.82
N ASP A 465 -4.40 -4.80 17.67
CA ASP A 465 -5.63 -4.02 17.64
C ASP A 465 -5.54 -2.81 16.68
N VAL A 466 -6.70 -2.18 16.44
CA VAL A 466 -6.80 -1.02 15.54
C VAL A 466 -6.09 0.21 16.12
N ALA A 467 -6.01 0.34 17.44
CA ALA A 467 -5.38 1.48 18.08
C ALA A 467 -3.85 1.46 17.93
N GLY A 468 -3.22 0.29 18.09
CA GLY A 468 -1.81 0.07 17.82
C GLY A 468 -1.48 0.24 16.33
N LEU A 469 -2.36 -0.27 15.45
CA LEU A 469 -2.26 -0.07 14.01
C LEU A 469 -2.27 1.42 13.67
N SER A 470 -3.25 2.17 14.19
CA SER A 470 -3.37 3.62 13.97
C SER A 470 -2.10 4.35 14.39
N LEU A 471 -1.55 3.99 15.54
CA LEU A 471 -0.38 4.63 16.12
C LEU A 471 0.84 4.47 15.20
N LEU A 472 1.12 3.27 14.73
CA LEU A 472 2.28 3.00 13.87
C LEU A 472 2.07 3.44 12.42
N LEU A 473 0.86 3.30 11.89
CA LEU A 473 0.53 3.64 10.51
C LEU A 473 0.51 5.15 10.26
N LEU A 474 -0.08 5.94 11.17
CA LEU A 474 -0.35 7.36 10.97
C LEU A 474 0.46 8.22 11.95
N PRO A 475 1.13 9.29 11.46
CA PRO A 475 0.88 9.97 10.19
C PRO A 475 1.75 9.51 9.01
N ARG A 476 2.62 8.51 9.20
CA ARG A 476 3.64 8.14 8.19
C ARG A 476 3.07 7.66 6.87
N LEU A 477 1.94 6.96 6.85
CA LEU A 477 1.27 6.57 5.61
C LEU A 477 0.93 7.78 4.73
N ALA A 478 0.52 8.91 5.32
CA ALA A 478 0.25 10.15 4.58
C ALA A 478 1.53 10.77 4.01
N LEU A 479 2.67 10.64 4.72
CA LEU A 479 3.99 11.05 4.22
C LEU A 479 4.49 10.13 3.10
N VAL A 480 4.27 8.82 3.21
CA VAL A 480 4.56 7.86 2.13
C VAL A 480 3.77 8.24 0.88
N ALA A 481 2.50 8.59 1.04
CA ALA A 481 1.67 9.04 -0.06
C ALA A 481 2.21 10.31 -0.72
N ASP A 482 2.76 11.28 0.02
CA ASP A 482 3.44 12.44 -0.57
C ASP A 482 4.61 12.02 -1.47
N ILE A 483 5.46 11.12 -0.98
CA ILE A 483 6.65 10.67 -1.71
C ILE A 483 6.24 9.92 -2.97
N ALA A 484 5.31 8.98 -2.84
CA ALA A 484 4.81 8.18 -3.96
C ALA A 484 4.08 9.04 -5.01
N TRP A 485 3.47 10.14 -4.59
CA TRP A 485 2.87 11.14 -5.47
C TRP A 485 3.91 12.05 -6.14
N GLY A 486 5.15 12.07 -5.64
CA GLY A 486 6.25 12.87 -6.17
C GLY A 486 6.34 14.27 -5.59
N SER A 487 5.83 14.44 -4.37
CA SER A 487 5.87 15.70 -3.65
C SER A 487 7.00 15.66 -2.63
N PRO A 488 8.18 16.24 -2.93
CA PRO A 488 9.24 16.30 -1.94
C PRO A 488 8.73 17.06 -0.72
N ALA A 489 8.90 16.46 0.45
CA ALA A 489 8.76 17.21 1.68
C ALA A 489 10.03 18.02 1.84
N ASP A 490 10.11 19.15 1.14
CA ASP A 490 11.22 20.09 1.28
C ASP A 490 11.51 20.31 2.77
N GLY A 491 12.77 20.11 3.17
CA GLY A 491 13.26 20.29 4.55
C GLY A 491 13.22 21.73 5.06
N GLY A 492 12.45 22.60 4.42
CA GLY A 492 12.19 23.99 4.81
C GLY A 492 10.71 24.35 4.96
N VAL A 493 9.79 23.38 4.82
CA VAL A 493 8.36 23.61 5.08
C VAL A 493 8.06 23.37 6.56
N GLU A 494 7.40 24.34 7.19
CA GLU A 494 6.87 24.17 8.54
C GLU A 494 5.90 22.98 8.57
N HIS A 495 6.27 21.95 9.34
CA HIS A 495 5.51 20.70 9.44
C HIS A 495 4.38 20.79 10.48
N ALA A 496 4.45 21.76 11.39
CA ALA A 496 3.48 21.93 12.46
C ALA A 496 2.06 22.11 11.91
N GLY A 497 1.11 21.38 12.49
CA GLY A 497 -0.31 21.41 12.13
C GLY A 497 -0.67 20.82 10.76
N ARG A 498 0.30 20.22 10.05
CA ARG A 498 0.08 19.66 8.70
C ARG A 498 -1.05 18.64 8.66
N PHE A 499 -1.16 17.81 9.71
CA PHE A 499 -2.13 16.73 9.74
C PHE A 499 -3.35 17.01 10.61
N ASP A 500 -3.51 18.21 11.17
CA ASP A 500 -4.62 18.55 12.07
C ASP A 500 -5.99 18.36 11.39
N THR A 501 -6.07 18.67 10.08
CA THR A 501 -7.30 18.45 9.30
C THR A 501 -7.49 16.98 8.95
N HIS A 502 -6.43 16.29 8.49
CA HIS A 502 -6.51 14.88 8.10
C HIS A 502 -6.80 13.95 9.28
N ALA A 503 -6.35 14.29 10.48
CA ALA A 503 -6.67 13.61 11.73
C ALA A 503 -8.18 13.46 11.99
N ARG A 504 -9.00 14.42 11.55
CA ARG A 504 -10.47 14.33 11.66
C ARG A 504 -11.02 13.19 10.80
N VAL A 505 -10.45 13.01 9.61
CA VAL A 505 -10.80 11.92 8.69
C VAL A 505 -10.33 10.58 9.25
N TRP A 506 -9.11 10.52 9.77
CA TRP A 506 -8.60 9.30 10.39
C TRP A 506 -9.49 8.84 11.54
N SER A 507 -9.89 9.76 12.42
CA SER A 507 -10.86 9.45 13.49
C SER A 507 -12.22 9.01 12.96
N ALA A 508 -12.75 9.63 11.89
CA ALA A 508 -14.02 9.24 11.29
C ALA A 508 -13.97 7.82 10.68
N LEU A 509 -12.82 7.44 10.11
CA LEU A 509 -12.54 6.09 9.63
C LEU A 509 -12.16 5.12 10.77
N GLY A 510 -12.22 5.55 12.03
CA GLY A 510 -11.93 4.74 13.21
C GLY A 510 -10.44 4.42 13.42
N PHE A 511 -9.55 5.27 12.92
CA PHE A 511 -8.11 5.30 13.19
C PHE A 511 -7.73 6.50 14.08
N GLY A 512 -8.55 6.80 15.08
CA GLY A 512 -8.40 8.01 15.92
C GLY A 512 -7.21 7.99 16.89
N ASP A 513 -6.61 6.82 17.12
CA ASP A 513 -5.42 6.63 17.97
C ASP A 513 -4.09 6.84 17.22
N TYR A 514 -4.11 7.63 16.15
CA TYR A 514 -2.91 7.98 15.37
C TYR A 514 -1.84 8.66 16.25
N PHE A 515 -0.57 8.49 15.89
CA PHE A 515 0.55 9.07 16.64
C PHE A 515 0.59 10.59 16.48
N ARG A 516 0.41 11.31 17.59
CA ARG A 516 0.45 12.78 17.61
C ARG A 516 1.87 13.29 17.73
N SER A 517 2.65 13.11 16.66
CA SER A 517 4.05 13.55 16.56
C SER A 517 4.23 15.02 16.94
N VAL A 518 5.22 15.32 17.80
CA VAL A 518 5.65 16.69 18.15
C VAL A 518 6.09 17.51 16.93
N LEU A 519 6.33 16.86 15.79
CA LEU A 519 6.83 17.50 14.56
C LEU A 519 5.70 17.96 13.63
N PHE A 520 4.55 17.26 13.63
CA PHE A 520 3.52 17.42 12.60
C PHE A 520 2.16 17.89 13.12
N PHE A 521 1.96 17.85 14.44
CA PHE A 521 0.72 18.28 15.08
C PHE A 521 0.96 19.54 15.90
N SER A 522 -0.02 20.43 15.88
CA SER A 522 -0.02 21.59 16.76
C SER A 522 -0.19 21.11 18.21
N PRO A 523 0.60 21.60 19.18
CA PRO A 523 0.24 21.40 20.59
C PRO A 523 -1.14 22.02 20.82
N GLU A 524 -2.01 21.33 21.56
CA GLU A 524 -3.30 21.92 21.93
C GLU A 524 -3.04 23.27 22.66
N PRO A 525 -3.83 24.31 22.37
CA PRO A 525 -3.60 25.66 22.89
C PRO A 525 -3.71 25.77 24.42
#